data_AF-A0AA92T158-F1
#
_entry.id   AF-A0AA92T158-F1
#
_cell.length_a   1.000
_cell.length_b   1.000
_cell.length_c   1.000
_cell.angle_alpha   90.00
_cell.angle_beta   90.00
_cell.angle_gamma   90.00
#
_symmetry.space_group_name_H-M   'P 1'
#
loop_
_entity.id
_entity.type
_entity.pdbx_description
1 polymer ?
#
loop_
_entity_poly.entity_id
_entity_poly.type
_entity_poly.pdbx_seq_one_letter_code
_entity_poly.pdbx_strand_id
1 'polypeptide(L)'
;YMQMMGITDTQFIIVRHHNTDNPHCHIVYNRINNEGKLISDKNDYRRNEQVTKALKSKYGLTYGTDKSKTSTRKLRNAERAKYEIHNVVKDVLKTAGSWQKFKNELAKRGVLLEFVYKDKEQTKVQGIRFCKDGYSFKGTQISREYSFVKLDARLGTEYNRVSPRAESMQGGQPSCHQVEQTQPTAEHTQDPWSGISSIGLFAPSNA
;
A
#
# COMPACT_ATOMS: atom_id res chain seq x y z
N TYR A 1 10.27 23.88 9.01
CA TYR A 1 9.04 23.08 8.87
C TYR A 1 7.83 23.83 9.42
N MET A 2 7.74 24.06 10.74
CA MET A 2 6.58 24.71 11.39
C MET A 2 6.15 26.03 10.75
N GLN A 3 7.10 26.94 10.49
CA GLN A 3 6.80 28.21 9.81
C GLN A 3 6.16 28.02 8.42
N MET A 4 6.67 27.08 7.62
CA MET A 4 6.09 26.77 6.30
C MET A 4 4.74 26.07 6.40
N MET A 5 4.48 25.41 7.53
CA MET A 5 3.18 24.82 7.86
C MET A 5 2.17 25.86 8.37
N GLY A 6 2.59 27.10 8.63
CA GLY A 6 1.76 28.13 9.26
C GLY A 6 1.54 27.90 10.75
N ILE A 7 2.36 27.06 11.38
CA ILE A 7 2.37 26.83 12.82
C ILE A 7 3.31 27.88 13.42
N THR A 8 2.74 28.99 13.84
CA THR A 8 3.44 30.15 14.38
C THR A 8 2.73 30.63 15.64
N ASP A 9 3.47 31.35 16.47
CA ASP A 9 2.93 32.01 17.67
C ASP A 9 2.22 31.06 18.64
N THR A 10 2.82 29.88 18.83
CA THR A 10 2.29 28.85 19.73
C THR A 10 3.43 28.17 20.45
N GLN A 11 3.12 27.67 21.65
CA GLN A 11 4.04 26.85 22.42
C GLN A 11 4.27 25.52 21.72
N PHE A 12 5.51 25.04 21.75
CA PHE A 12 5.89 23.76 21.15
C PHE A 12 7.05 23.11 21.89
N ILE A 13 7.15 21.79 21.72
CA ILE A 13 8.25 20.95 22.21
C ILE A 13 8.79 20.16 21.01
N ILE A 14 10.10 20.13 20.87
CA ILE A 14 10.80 19.28 19.89
C ILE A 14 11.66 18.28 20.63
N VAL A 15 11.40 17.00 20.40
CA VAL A 15 12.18 15.90 20.99
C VAL A 15 12.91 15.17 19.88
N ARG A 16 14.22 15.01 19.99
CA ARG A 16 15.02 14.20 19.07
C ARG A 16 15.38 12.88 19.71
N HIS A 17 15.12 11.78 19.01
CA HIS A 17 15.47 10.43 19.45
C HIS A 17 16.73 9.93 18.75
N HIS A 18 17.59 9.29 19.53
CA HIS A 18 18.85 8.66 19.08
C HIS A 18 18.87 7.14 19.32
N ASN A 19 17.76 6.57 19.79
CA ASN A 19 17.64 5.19 20.23
C ASN A 19 17.18 4.21 19.12
N THR A 20 17.06 4.66 17.88
CA THR A 20 16.70 3.80 16.73
C THR A 20 17.71 3.98 15.60
N ASP A 21 17.75 3.02 14.67
CA ASP A 21 18.60 3.04 13.48
C ASP A 21 18.48 4.34 12.64
N ASN A 22 17.34 5.04 12.76
CA ASN A 22 17.05 6.24 11.99
C ASN A 22 16.85 7.45 12.94
N PRO A 23 17.68 8.49 12.85
CA PRO A 23 17.49 9.70 13.64
C PRO A 23 16.15 10.33 13.27
N HIS A 24 15.29 10.54 14.27
CA HIS A 24 13.98 11.14 14.08
C HIS A 24 13.70 12.14 15.20
N CYS A 25 12.76 13.05 14.95
CA CYS A 25 12.28 13.98 15.96
C CYS A 25 10.76 14.05 15.94
N HIS A 26 10.20 14.33 17.11
CA HIS A 26 8.79 14.63 17.32
C HIS A 26 8.64 16.13 17.55
N ILE A 27 7.67 16.73 16.89
CA ILE A 27 7.28 18.12 17.10
C ILE A 27 5.86 18.08 17.64
N VAL A 28 5.67 18.57 18.87
CA VAL A 28 4.37 18.71 19.53
C VAL A 28 4.13 20.20 19.71
N TYR A 29 2.95 20.69 19.37
CA TYR A 29 2.61 22.11 19.49
C TYR A 29 1.15 22.28 19.89
N ASN A 30 0.84 23.40 20.55
CA ASN A 30 -0.53 23.75 20.87
C ASN A 30 -1.26 24.27 19.62
N ARG A 31 -2.48 23.77 19.38
CA ARG A 31 -3.31 24.31 18.30
C ARG A 31 -3.95 25.65 18.63
N ILE A 32 -4.06 25.98 19.92
CA ILE A 32 -4.43 27.32 20.35
C ILE A 32 -3.14 28.12 20.45
N ASN A 33 -3.08 29.22 19.70
CA ASN A 33 -1.94 30.11 19.69
C ASN A 33 -1.92 31.00 20.95
N ASN A 34 -0.88 31.83 21.11
CA ASN A 34 -0.69 32.65 22.30
C ASN A 34 -1.77 33.74 22.48
N GLU A 35 -2.49 34.10 21.40
CA GLU A 35 -3.63 35.03 21.44
C GLU A 35 -4.97 34.33 21.71
N GLY A 36 -4.97 33.01 21.98
CA GLY A 36 -6.19 32.23 22.22
C GLY A 36 -6.95 31.85 20.95
N LYS A 37 -6.37 32.04 19.76
CA LYS A 37 -6.96 31.70 18.46
C LYS A 37 -6.55 30.30 18.01
N LEU A 38 -7.51 29.58 17.41
CA LEU A 38 -7.26 28.28 16.79
C LEU A 38 -6.42 28.42 15.51
N ILE A 39 -5.28 27.72 15.47
CA ILE A 39 -4.51 27.49 14.26
C ILE A 39 -5.30 26.52 13.39
N SER A 40 -5.63 26.97 12.17
CA SER A 40 -6.41 26.15 11.22
C SER A 40 -5.60 24.97 10.72
N ASP A 41 -6.22 23.79 10.71
CA ASP A 41 -5.69 22.56 10.12
C ASP A 41 -6.15 22.33 8.67
N LYS A 42 -6.84 23.32 8.10
CA LYS A 42 -7.40 23.22 6.76
C LYS A 42 -6.26 23.04 5.76
N ASN A 43 -6.34 21.95 4.99
CA ASN A 43 -5.35 21.54 4.00
C ASN A 43 -3.96 21.18 4.56
N ASP A 44 -3.83 20.87 5.85
CA ASP A 44 -2.53 20.50 6.44
C ASP A 44 -1.86 19.33 5.72
N TYR A 45 -2.63 18.32 5.28
CA TYR A 45 -2.09 17.22 4.50
C TYR A 45 -1.40 17.70 3.20
N ARG A 46 -2.07 18.57 2.44
CA ARG A 46 -1.54 19.12 1.18
C ARG A 46 -0.36 20.06 1.43
N ARG A 47 -0.45 20.91 2.45
CA ARG A 47 0.64 21.81 2.85
C ARG A 47 1.86 21.01 3.30
N ASN A 48 1.67 19.99 4.12
CA ASN A 48 2.74 19.08 4.56
C ASN A 48 3.42 18.39 3.37
N GLU A 49 2.66 17.90 2.39
CA GLU A 49 3.25 17.31 1.18
C GLU A 49 4.16 18.31 0.44
N GLN A 50 3.71 19.55 0.27
CA GLN A 50 4.50 20.60 -0.39
C GLN A 50 5.74 20.98 0.43
N VAL A 51 5.57 21.19 1.73
CA VAL A 51 6.65 21.56 2.65
C VAL A 51 7.71 20.47 2.73
N THR A 52 7.30 19.20 2.85
CA THR A 52 8.24 18.07 2.90
C THR A 52 9.00 17.89 1.58
N LYS A 53 8.36 18.06 0.43
CA LYS A 53 9.06 18.09 -0.88
C LYS A 53 10.07 19.24 -0.95
N ALA A 54 9.67 20.45 -0.56
CA ALA A 54 10.56 21.60 -0.56
C ALA A 54 11.77 21.41 0.37
N LEU A 55 11.55 20.89 1.58
CA LEU A 55 12.62 20.58 2.53
C LEU A 55 13.53 19.46 2.01
N LYS A 56 12.96 18.41 1.40
CA LYS A 56 13.75 17.34 0.77
C LYS A 56 14.67 17.89 -0.31
N SER A 57 14.14 18.71 -1.22
CA SER A 57 14.95 19.33 -2.26
C SER A 57 16.00 20.29 -1.70
N LYS A 58 15.64 21.15 -0.73
CA LYS A 58 16.55 22.12 -0.09
C LYS A 58 17.75 21.45 0.57
N TYR A 59 17.55 20.30 1.22
CA TYR A 59 18.59 19.59 1.97
C TYR A 59 19.16 18.38 1.21
N GLY A 60 18.84 18.22 -0.08
CA GLY A 60 19.35 17.09 -0.88
C GLY A 60 18.95 15.70 -0.37
N LEU A 61 17.79 15.59 0.29
CA LEU A 61 17.31 14.33 0.85
C LEU A 61 16.75 13.40 -0.23
N THR A 62 16.93 12.09 -0.02
CA THR A 62 16.52 11.08 -0.99
C THR A 62 14.99 10.98 -1.13
N TYR A 63 14.52 11.01 -2.37
CA TYR A 63 13.17 10.58 -2.70
C TYR A 63 13.13 9.05 -2.73
N GLY A 64 12.16 8.44 -2.04
CA GLY A 64 11.91 7.00 -2.16
C GLY A 64 11.41 6.70 -3.57
N THR A 65 12.32 6.33 -4.47
CA THR A 65 12.01 6.07 -5.88
C THR A 65 11.56 4.64 -6.13
N ASP A 66 11.95 3.69 -5.26
CA ASP A 66 11.71 2.28 -5.50
C ASP A 66 11.25 1.55 -4.24
N LYS A 67 10.05 0.96 -4.32
CA LYS A 67 9.48 0.08 -3.28
C LYS A 67 10.31 -1.19 -3.08
N SER A 68 11.14 -1.58 -4.04
CA SER A 68 11.93 -2.82 -3.95
C SER A 68 13.10 -2.75 -2.95
N LYS A 69 13.48 -1.56 -2.46
CA LYS A 69 14.53 -1.40 -1.42
C LYS A 69 13.99 -1.41 0.02
N THR A 70 12.68 -1.57 0.23
CA THR A 70 12.09 -1.63 1.57
C THR A 70 12.43 -2.98 2.23
N SER A 71 12.93 -2.95 3.48
CA SER A 71 13.16 -4.16 4.27
C SER A 71 11.83 -4.86 4.58
N THR A 72 11.46 -5.85 3.76
CA THR A 72 10.22 -6.64 3.91
C THR A 72 10.09 -7.30 5.28
N ARG A 73 11.21 -7.57 5.97
CA ARG A 73 11.26 -8.12 7.34
C ARG A 73 10.62 -7.23 8.40
N LYS A 74 10.57 -5.90 8.19
CA LYS A 74 9.99 -4.94 9.16
C LYS A 74 8.51 -4.65 8.87
N LEU A 75 7.94 -5.19 7.79
CA LEU A 75 6.54 -4.97 7.39
C LEU A 75 5.60 -5.98 8.04
N ARG A 76 4.42 -5.53 8.48
CA ARG A 76 3.40 -6.40 9.09
C ARG A 76 2.62 -7.13 7.98
N ASN A 77 2.50 -8.44 8.14
CA ASN A 77 1.72 -9.44 7.38
C ASN A 77 1.25 -9.02 5.96
N ALA A 78 0.13 -8.30 5.83
CA ALA A 78 -0.45 -7.94 4.53
C ALA A 78 0.48 -7.03 3.68
N GLU A 79 1.17 -6.07 4.32
CA GLU A 79 2.13 -5.23 3.59
C GLU A 79 3.33 -6.05 3.12
N ARG A 80 3.81 -6.97 3.95
CA ARG A 80 4.89 -7.88 3.56
C ARG A 80 4.51 -8.69 2.32
N ALA A 81 3.34 -9.35 2.32
CA ALA A 81 2.84 -10.11 1.18
C ALA A 81 2.75 -9.24 -0.08
N LYS A 82 2.23 -8.01 0.05
CA LYS A 82 2.13 -7.04 -1.06
C LYS A 82 3.49 -6.68 -1.66
N TYR A 83 4.51 -6.46 -0.84
CA TYR A 83 5.87 -6.15 -1.30
C TYR A 83 6.56 -7.38 -1.92
N GLU A 84 6.36 -8.57 -1.36
CA GLU A 84 6.90 -9.81 -1.92
C GLU A 84 6.30 -10.11 -3.30
N ILE A 85 4.97 -9.96 -3.45
CA ILE A 85 4.31 -10.05 -4.76
C ILE A 85 4.91 -9.03 -5.73
N HIS A 86 5.11 -7.77 -5.31
CA HIS A 86 5.70 -6.74 -6.17
C HIS A 86 7.10 -7.14 -6.68
N ASN A 87 7.97 -7.61 -5.78
CA ASN A 87 9.32 -8.01 -6.13
C ASN A 87 9.33 -9.22 -7.08
N VAL A 88 8.51 -10.22 -6.79
CA VAL A 88 8.36 -11.41 -7.63
C VAL A 88 7.85 -11.03 -9.03
N VAL A 89 6.78 -10.24 -9.12
CA VAL A 89 6.22 -9.79 -10.41
C VAL A 89 7.24 -8.96 -11.19
N LYS A 90 7.90 -7.99 -10.53
CA LYS A 90 8.93 -7.14 -11.17
C LYS A 90 10.06 -7.98 -11.75
N ASP A 91 10.48 -9.02 -11.05
CA ASP A 91 11.58 -9.88 -11.49
C ASP A 91 11.16 -10.82 -12.63
N VAL A 92 10.01 -11.48 -12.52
CA VAL A 92 9.49 -12.35 -13.59
C VAL A 92 9.23 -11.56 -14.88
N LEU A 93 8.79 -10.31 -14.80
CA LEU A 93 8.59 -9.44 -15.97
C LEU A 93 9.87 -9.14 -16.75
N LYS A 94 11.06 -9.34 -16.17
CA LYS A 94 12.34 -9.18 -16.90
C LYS A 94 12.60 -10.35 -17.85
N THR A 95 12.07 -11.54 -17.55
CA THR A 95 12.39 -12.79 -18.23
C THR A 95 11.20 -13.41 -18.98
N ALA A 96 9.98 -13.04 -18.60
CA ALA A 96 8.76 -13.54 -19.22
C ALA A 96 8.41 -12.74 -20.48
N GLY A 97 8.28 -13.44 -21.60
CA GLY A 97 7.82 -12.88 -22.88
C GLY A 97 6.43 -13.38 -23.31
N SER A 98 5.79 -14.24 -22.50
CA SER A 98 4.44 -14.76 -22.74
C SER A 98 3.65 -14.87 -21.44
N TRP A 99 2.32 -14.87 -21.52
CA TRP A 99 1.45 -15.03 -20.36
C TRP A 99 1.62 -16.38 -19.68
N GLN A 100 1.77 -17.46 -20.46
CA GLN A 100 1.97 -18.79 -19.91
C GLN A 100 3.28 -18.88 -19.11
N LYS A 101 4.37 -18.32 -19.64
CA LYS A 101 5.66 -18.25 -18.93
C LYS A 101 5.53 -17.38 -17.67
N PHE A 102 4.84 -16.26 -17.76
CA PHE A 102 4.60 -15.37 -16.63
C PHE A 102 3.85 -16.08 -15.49
N LYS A 103 2.72 -16.73 -15.80
CA LYS A 103 1.91 -17.46 -14.81
C LYS A 103 2.69 -18.60 -14.14
N ASN A 104 3.45 -19.37 -14.92
CA ASN A 104 4.24 -20.49 -14.41
C ASN A 104 5.36 -20.02 -13.47
N GLU A 105 6.09 -18.97 -13.84
CA GLU A 105 7.18 -18.43 -13.01
C GLU A 105 6.68 -17.76 -11.73
N LEU A 106 5.49 -17.13 -11.77
CA LEU A 106 4.84 -16.64 -10.54
C LEU A 106 4.46 -17.78 -9.60
N ALA A 107 3.85 -18.85 -10.14
CA ALA A 107 3.41 -20.00 -9.35
C ALA A 107 4.59 -20.72 -8.69
N LYS A 108 5.72 -20.89 -9.39
CA LYS A 108 6.97 -21.43 -8.83
C LYS A 108 7.49 -20.63 -7.62
N ARG A 109 7.19 -19.33 -7.57
CA ARG A 109 7.59 -18.42 -6.50
C ARG A 109 6.49 -18.19 -5.46
N GLY A 110 5.44 -19.02 -5.47
CA GLY A 110 4.34 -18.99 -4.52
C GLY A 110 3.37 -17.81 -4.71
N VAL A 111 3.32 -17.21 -5.90
CA VAL A 111 2.35 -16.15 -6.23
C VAL A 111 1.35 -16.70 -7.23
N LEU A 112 0.07 -16.76 -6.84
CA LEU A 112 -1.02 -17.12 -7.74
C LEU A 112 -1.53 -15.89 -8.49
N LEU A 113 -1.80 -16.06 -9.78
CA LEU A 113 -2.36 -15.04 -10.67
C LEU A 113 -3.79 -15.43 -11.05
N GLU A 114 -4.74 -14.53 -10.78
CA GLU A 114 -6.16 -14.71 -11.12
C GLU A 114 -6.64 -13.57 -12.03
N PHE A 115 -7.37 -13.93 -13.09
CA PHE A 115 -8.06 -12.95 -13.92
C PHE A 115 -9.46 -12.70 -13.36
N VAL A 116 -9.82 -11.42 -13.24
CA VAL A 116 -11.18 -11.00 -12.88
C VAL A 116 -11.89 -10.66 -14.17
N TYR A 117 -13.03 -11.31 -14.44
CA TYR A 117 -13.83 -11.09 -15.65
C TYR A 117 -15.03 -10.19 -15.36
N LYS A 118 -15.49 -9.45 -16.37
CA LYS A 118 -16.68 -8.58 -16.24
C LYS A 118 -17.99 -9.38 -16.25
N ASP A 119 -17.96 -10.54 -16.87
CA ASP A 119 -19.10 -11.35 -17.25
C ASP A 119 -18.91 -12.80 -16.82
N LYS A 120 -20.03 -13.51 -16.62
CA LYS A 120 -20.00 -14.94 -16.26
C LYS A 120 -19.46 -15.82 -17.39
N GLU A 121 -19.55 -15.34 -18.63
CA GLU A 121 -19.07 -16.01 -19.84
C GLU A 121 -17.56 -15.85 -20.05
N GLN A 122 -16.87 -15.12 -19.16
CA GLN A 122 -15.41 -14.91 -19.18
C GLN A 122 -14.88 -14.33 -20.51
N THR A 123 -15.72 -13.61 -21.26
CA THR A 123 -15.34 -13.05 -22.56
C THR A 123 -14.44 -11.82 -22.41
N LYS A 124 -14.53 -11.11 -21.28
CA LYS A 124 -13.77 -9.87 -21.07
C LYS A 124 -13.12 -9.79 -19.70
N VAL A 125 -11.79 -9.76 -19.71
CA VAL A 125 -10.99 -9.51 -18.50
C VAL A 125 -11.20 -8.06 -18.01
N GLN A 126 -11.70 -7.92 -16.80
CA GLN A 126 -11.82 -6.65 -16.06
C GLN A 126 -10.51 -6.25 -15.39
N GLY A 127 -9.73 -7.22 -14.89
CA GLY A 127 -8.50 -6.96 -14.16
C GLY A 127 -7.80 -8.22 -13.70
N ILE A 128 -6.81 -8.03 -12.82
CA ILE A 128 -5.94 -9.10 -12.30
C ILE A 128 -5.88 -9.01 -10.78
N ARG A 129 -5.84 -10.16 -10.12
CA ARG A 129 -5.46 -10.32 -8.71
C ARG A 129 -4.21 -11.18 -8.58
N PHE A 130 -3.41 -10.84 -7.58
CA PHE A 130 -2.28 -11.64 -7.15
C PHE A 130 -2.54 -12.12 -5.73
N CYS A 131 -2.30 -13.40 -5.48
CA CYS A 131 -2.51 -14.02 -4.18
C CYS A 131 -1.21 -14.64 -3.66
N LYS A 132 -0.90 -14.41 -2.39
CA LYS A 132 0.23 -15.00 -1.67
C LYS A 132 -0.04 -15.07 -0.17
N ASP A 133 0.30 -16.19 0.47
CA ASP A 133 0.19 -16.40 1.93
C ASP A 133 -1.21 -16.07 2.50
N GLY A 134 -2.28 -16.39 1.75
CA GLY A 134 -3.66 -16.10 2.14
C GLY A 134 -4.11 -14.65 1.89
N TYR A 135 -3.23 -13.77 1.40
CA TYR A 135 -3.56 -12.39 1.02
C TYR A 135 -3.81 -12.27 -0.48
N SER A 136 -4.85 -11.52 -0.86
CA SER A 136 -5.19 -11.21 -2.25
C SER A 136 -5.22 -9.71 -2.50
N PHE A 137 -4.57 -9.26 -3.57
CA PHE A 137 -4.53 -7.85 -3.96
C PHE A 137 -4.84 -7.68 -5.44
N LYS A 138 -5.61 -6.64 -5.79
CA LYS A 138 -5.76 -6.20 -7.17
C LYS A 138 -4.40 -5.72 -7.69
N GLY A 139 -4.07 -6.03 -8.95
CA GLY A 139 -2.78 -5.63 -9.54
C GLY A 139 -2.50 -4.14 -9.39
N THR A 140 -3.50 -3.29 -9.64
CA THR A 140 -3.40 -1.83 -9.48
C THR A 140 -3.22 -1.35 -8.05
N GLN A 141 -3.61 -2.15 -7.04
CA GLN A 141 -3.32 -1.84 -5.63
C GLN A 141 -1.85 -2.05 -5.31
N ILE A 142 -1.15 -2.95 -6.01
CA ILE A 142 0.28 -3.20 -5.86
C ILE A 142 1.08 -2.14 -6.64
N SER A 143 0.81 -2.04 -7.95
CA SER A 143 1.41 -1.04 -8.84
C SER A 143 0.48 -0.71 -10.00
N ARG A 144 0.48 0.56 -10.44
CA ARG A 144 -0.26 0.99 -11.64
C ARG A 144 0.20 0.25 -12.90
N GLU A 145 1.44 -0.24 -12.92
CA GLU A 145 2.00 -1.03 -14.03
C GLU A 145 1.44 -2.45 -14.12
N TYR A 146 0.75 -2.93 -13.08
CA TYR A 146 0.21 -4.30 -13.02
C TYR A 146 -1.28 -4.34 -13.36
N SER A 147 -1.76 -3.39 -14.16
CA SER A 147 -3.08 -3.51 -14.78
C SER A 147 -3.03 -4.55 -15.90
N PHE A 148 -4.17 -5.20 -16.17
CA PHE A 148 -4.28 -6.17 -17.26
C PHE A 148 -3.78 -5.60 -18.59
N VAL A 149 -4.29 -4.42 -18.96
CA VAL A 149 -3.92 -3.76 -20.23
C VAL A 149 -2.42 -3.56 -20.37
N LYS A 150 -1.73 -3.16 -19.31
CA LYS A 150 -0.28 -2.92 -19.36
C LYS A 150 0.54 -4.21 -19.38
N LEU A 151 0.09 -5.23 -18.65
CA LEU A 151 0.74 -6.54 -18.67
C LEU A 151 0.50 -7.25 -20.00
N ASP A 152 -0.69 -7.14 -20.59
CA ASP A 152 -1.04 -7.71 -21.89
C ASP A 152 -0.24 -7.08 -23.03
N ALA A 153 -0.05 -5.75 -22.99
CA ALA A 153 0.82 -5.05 -23.93
C ALA A 153 2.28 -5.52 -23.87
N ARG A 154 2.74 -6.04 -22.72
CA ARG A 154 4.12 -6.50 -22.51
C ARG A 154 4.33 -7.99 -22.74
N LEU A 155 3.35 -8.81 -22.37
CA LEU A 155 3.43 -10.27 -22.39
C LEU A 155 2.79 -10.89 -23.65
N GLY A 156 2.28 -10.05 -24.55
CA GLY A 156 1.64 -10.50 -25.78
C GLY A 156 0.13 -10.62 -25.63
N THR A 157 -0.57 -10.28 -26.70
CA THR A 157 -2.03 -10.14 -26.75
C THR A 157 -2.69 -11.50 -26.97
N GLU A 158 -2.54 -12.41 -26.00
CA GLU A 158 -3.17 -13.74 -26.06
C GLU A 158 -4.66 -13.65 -25.69
N TYR A 159 -5.04 -12.71 -24.81
CA TYR A 159 -6.38 -12.68 -24.20
C TYR A 159 -7.39 -11.73 -24.89
N ASN A 160 -6.96 -10.78 -25.74
CA ASN A 160 -7.89 -9.96 -26.55
C ASN A 160 -8.26 -10.61 -27.91
N ARG A 161 -7.77 -11.82 -28.21
CA ARG A 161 -8.05 -12.53 -29.48
C ARG A 161 -9.06 -13.67 -29.39
N VAL A 162 -9.64 -13.93 -28.22
CA VAL A 162 -10.55 -15.07 -28.05
C VAL A 162 -11.99 -14.67 -28.38
N SER A 163 -12.37 -14.91 -29.64
CA SER A 163 -13.75 -15.29 -30.02
C SER A 163 -14.06 -16.66 -29.41
N PRO A 164 -15.31 -16.95 -28.97
CA PRO A 164 -15.56 -17.99 -27.99
C PRO A 164 -15.53 -19.39 -28.62
N ARG A 165 -14.44 -20.15 -28.43
CA ARG A 165 -14.54 -21.62 -28.29
C ARG A 165 -13.24 -22.26 -27.80
N ALA A 166 -13.46 -23.23 -26.92
CA ALA A 166 -12.59 -24.34 -26.52
C ALA A 166 -11.45 -24.00 -25.54
N GLU A 167 -11.73 -24.22 -24.25
CA GLU A 167 -10.91 -25.12 -23.42
C GLU A 167 -11.73 -25.55 -22.19
N SER A 168 -12.58 -26.55 -22.42
CA SER A 168 -13.08 -27.44 -21.39
C SER A 168 -12.01 -28.51 -21.16
N MET A 169 -11.31 -28.51 -20.03
CA MET A 169 -10.76 -29.71 -19.36
C MET A 169 -10.12 -29.33 -18.01
N GLN A 170 -10.77 -29.80 -16.93
CA GLN A 170 -10.28 -30.24 -15.61
C GLN A 170 -9.04 -29.60 -14.94
N GLY A 171 -9.28 -29.12 -13.72
CA GLY A 171 -8.28 -28.98 -12.67
C GLY A 171 -8.82 -28.13 -11.53
N GLY A 172 -9.26 -28.76 -10.43
CA GLY A 172 -9.81 -28.07 -9.26
C GLY A 172 -8.90 -26.95 -8.79
N GLN A 173 -9.38 -25.71 -8.88
CA GLN A 173 -8.64 -24.55 -8.40
C GLN A 173 -8.65 -24.57 -6.86
N PRO A 174 -7.50 -24.43 -6.20
CA PRO A 174 -7.49 -24.03 -4.80
C PRO A 174 -8.02 -22.60 -4.74
N SER A 175 -9.29 -22.47 -4.39
CA SER A 175 -9.95 -21.20 -4.14
C SER A 175 -9.24 -20.52 -2.97
N CYS A 176 -8.77 -19.29 -3.18
CA CYS A 176 -8.29 -18.47 -2.08
C CYS A 176 -9.50 -18.13 -1.19
N HIS A 177 -9.66 -18.85 -0.09
CA HIS A 177 -10.66 -18.52 0.93
C HIS A 177 -10.49 -17.05 1.30
N GLN A 178 -11.56 -16.29 1.09
CA GLN A 178 -11.63 -14.92 1.55
C GLN A 178 -11.61 -14.97 3.07
N VAL A 179 -10.60 -14.38 3.70
CA VAL A 179 -10.82 -13.83 5.04
C VAL A 179 -11.62 -12.56 4.80
N GLU A 180 -12.94 -12.74 4.76
CA GLU A 180 -13.91 -11.67 4.76
C GLU A 180 -13.71 -10.85 6.03
N GLN A 181 -13.54 -9.54 5.90
CA GLN A 181 -13.54 -8.64 7.04
C GLN A 181 -14.97 -8.55 7.58
N THR A 182 -15.31 -9.42 8.52
CA THR A 182 -16.51 -9.26 9.34
C THR A 182 -16.29 -8.11 10.32
N GLN A 183 -17.04 -7.02 10.14
CA GLN A 183 -17.26 -6.02 11.17
C GLN A 183 -18.14 -6.64 12.26
N PRO A 184 -17.75 -6.61 13.56
CA PRO A 184 -18.69 -6.92 14.63
C PRO A 184 -19.68 -5.76 14.77
N THR A 185 -20.96 -6.12 14.75
CA THR A 185 -22.10 -5.30 15.16
C THR A 185 -21.85 -4.61 16.50
N ALA A 186 -22.18 -3.32 16.54
CA ALA A 186 -22.10 -2.49 17.72
C ALA A 186 -23.08 -2.96 18.80
N GLU A 187 -22.57 -3.42 19.93
CA GLU A 187 -23.28 -3.32 21.20
C GLU A 187 -22.87 -2.03 21.90
N HIS A 188 -23.91 -1.30 22.30
CA HIS A 188 -23.89 0.04 22.83
C HIS A 188 -23.40 0.02 24.28
N THR A 189 -22.22 0.59 24.54
CA THR A 189 -21.88 1.12 25.88
C THR A 189 -21.09 2.41 25.68
N GLN A 190 -21.68 3.49 26.17
CA GLN A 190 -21.17 4.85 26.03
C GLN A 190 -19.94 5.04 26.91
N ASP A 191 -18.84 5.52 26.32
CA ASP A 191 -17.65 5.97 27.04
C ASP A 191 -17.23 7.36 26.49
N PRO A 192 -17.13 8.44 27.30
CA PRO A 192 -17.19 9.83 26.78
C PRO A 192 -15.88 10.38 26.17
N TRP A 193 -14.90 9.55 25.84
CA TRP A 193 -13.53 10.02 25.49
C TRP A 193 -12.98 9.55 24.13
N SER A 194 -13.80 9.02 23.21
CA SER A 194 -13.32 8.47 21.92
C SER A 194 -13.30 9.48 20.76
N GLY A 195 -12.67 10.63 20.95
CA GLY A 195 -12.64 11.74 19.98
C GLY A 195 -11.24 12.24 19.62
N ILE A 196 -10.23 11.36 19.58
CA ILE A 196 -8.86 11.73 19.19
C ILE A 196 -8.18 10.54 18.51
N SER A 197 -8.14 10.56 17.17
CA SER A 197 -7.24 9.72 16.38
C SER A 197 -5.81 10.21 16.58
N SER A 198 -5.17 9.72 17.64
CA SER A 198 -3.79 10.00 17.99
C SER A 198 -2.82 9.22 17.09
N ILE A 199 -1.88 9.97 16.54
CA ILE A 199 -0.56 9.49 16.12
C ILE A 199 0.15 8.94 17.37
N GLY A 200 0.70 7.72 17.27
CA GLY A 200 1.71 7.21 18.20
C GLY A 200 1.32 5.91 18.90
N LEU A 201 1.82 4.78 18.39
CA LEU A 201 1.99 3.60 19.23
C LEU A 201 3.34 3.74 19.97
N PHE A 202 3.26 4.19 21.22
CA PHE A 202 4.12 3.67 22.28
C PHE A 202 3.49 2.38 22.80
N ALA A 203 4.30 1.36 23.05
CA ALA A 203 3.97 0.28 23.97
C ALA A 203 5.14 0.14 24.95
N PRO A 204 4.88 -0.02 26.26
CA PRO A 204 5.93 -0.17 27.27
C PRO A 204 6.50 -1.59 27.21
N SER A 205 7.82 -1.72 27.33
CA SER A 205 8.45 -2.96 27.79
C SER A 205 8.52 -2.88 29.31
N ASN A 206 7.71 -3.69 29.99
CA ASN A 206 7.87 -3.95 31.41
C ASN A 206 9.20 -4.66 31.67
N ALA A 207 9.89 -4.19 32.71
CA ALA A 207 10.95 -4.82 33.52
C ALA A 207 11.96 -5.73 32.81
#